data_AF-F2L416-F1
#
_entry.id   AF-F2L416-F1
#
_cell.length_a   1.000
_cell.length_b   1.000
_cell.length_c   1.000
_cell.angle_alpha   90.00
_cell.angle_beta   90.00
_cell.angle_gamma   90.00
#
_symmetry.space_group_name_H-M   'P 1'
#
loop_
_entity.id
_entity.type
_entity.pdbx_description
1 polymer ?
#
loop_
_entity_poly.entity_id
_entity_poly.type
_entity_poly.pdbx_seq_one_letter_code
_entity_poly.pdbx_strand_id
1 'polypeptide(L)'
;MQVIKGVPTPLEIAIGAIAEGYYSMLARLCECARLRREYSADLELASVADVVMRAIAEERPVEAGPVKVEVRRKLLGKSIKVVYRGEEVDPNEFLTKISQARSRAAWLQSDCSDQAVLEPVYATNDRDAIEYAVRHMDELSKVCDGVSPQLEGLEMPSYVKEGIKKGVERFLARQ
;
A
#
# COMPACT_ATOMS: atom_id res chain seq x y z
N MET A 1 -25.66 11.12 40.82
CA MET A 1 -25.61 10.97 39.35
C MET A 1 -25.78 9.48 39.05
N GLN A 2 -26.98 9.06 38.66
CA GLN A 2 -27.27 7.64 38.38
C GLN A 2 -26.69 7.28 37.01
N VAL A 3 -25.78 6.32 36.98
CA VAL A 3 -25.29 5.71 35.73
C VAL A 3 -26.44 4.88 35.16
N ILE A 4 -26.99 5.29 34.02
CA ILE A 4 -27.99 4.52 33.30
C ILE A 4 -27.28 3.27 32.75
N LYS A 5 -27.57 2.10 33.32
CA LYS A 5 -27.03 0.81 32.83
C LYS A 5 -27.36 0.67 31.33
N GLY A 6 -26.33 0.60 30.48
CA GLY A 6 -26.46 0.31 29.05
C GLY A 6 -26.03 1.44 28.10
N VAL A 7 -25.77 2.65 28.59
CA VAL A 7 -25.18 3.72 27.75
C VAL A 7 -23.67 3.79 28.02
N PRO A 8 -22.81 3.64 26.99
CA PRO A 8 -21.37 3.77 27.17
C PRO A 8 -21.01 5.15 27.70
N THR A 9 -20.04 5.21 28.61
CA THR A 9 -19.46 6.45 29.08
C THR A 9 -18.70 7.16 27.95
N PRO A 10 -18.50 8.49 28.01
CA PRO A 10 -17.68 9.21 27.03
C PRO A 10 -16.29 8.60 26.84
N LEU A 11 -15.69 8.07 27.91
CA LEU A 11 -14.40 7.40 27.88
C LEU A 11 -14.45 6.08 27.08
N GLU A 12 -15.48 5.26 27.31
CA GLU A 12 -15.68 4.01 26.55
C GLU A 12 -15.95 4.28 25.07
N ILE A 13 -16.65 5.37 24.75
CA ILE A 13 -16.88 5.80 23.37
C ILE A 13 -15.54 6.18 22.71
N ALA A 14 -14.70 6.98 23.38
CA ALA A 14 -13.40 7.38 22.86
C ALA A 14 -12.48 6.17 22.62
N ILE A 15 -12.38 5.27 23.60
CA ILE A 15 -11.60 4.01 23.47
C ILE A 15 -12.11 3.18 22.29
N GLY A 16 -13.44 3.05 22.16
CA GLY A 16 -14.06 2.31 21.06
C GLY A 16 -13.77 2.93 19.68
N ALA A 17 -13.84 4.25 19.57
CA ALA A 17 -13.53 4.97 18.33
C ALA A 17 -12.06 4.78 17.92
N ILE A 18 -11.12 4.93 18.85
CA ILE A 18 -9.69 4.70 18.60
C ILE A 18 -9.45 3.24 18.18
N ALA A 19 -10.06 2.28 18.88
CA ALA A 19 -9.92 0.86 18.54
C ALA A 19 -10.41 0.54 17.12
N GLU A 20 -11.55 1.08 16.70
CA GLU A 20 -12.07 0.89 15.33
C GLU A 20 -11.18 1.57 14.28
N GLY A 21 -10.67 2.77 14.57
CA GLY A 21 -9.74 3.48 13.69
C GLY A 21 -8.45 2.69 13.47
N TYR A 22 -7.83 2.17 14.54
CA TYR A 22 -6.62 1.36 14.45
C TYR A 22 -6.88 0.01 13.77
N TYR A 23 -7.97 -0.67 14.10
CA TYR A 23 -8.35 -1.91 13.40
C TYR A 23 -8.46 -1.68 11.88
N SER A 24 -9.17 -0.63 11.47
CA SER A 24 -9.40 -0.32 10.06
C SER A 24 -8.12 0.11 9.34
N MET A 25 -7.30 0.93 9.97
CA MET A 25 -5.97 1.31 9.46
C MET A 25 -5.08 0.08 9.25
N LEU A 26 -5.00 -0.81 10.24
CA LEU A 26 -4.19 -2.02 10.16
C LEU A 26 -4.68 -2.95 9.05
N ALA A 27 -5.99 -3.15 8.93
CA ALA A 27 -6.57 -3.92 7.83
C ALA A 27 -6.16 -3.35 6.46
N ARG A 28 -6.23 -2.04 6.29
CA ARG A 28 -5.81 -1.37 5.05
C ARG A 28 -4.31 -1.46 4.82
N LEU A 29 -3.50 -1.22 5.85
CA LEU A 29 -2.03 -1.29 5.78
C LEU A 29 -1.56 -2.68 5.34
N CYS A 30 -2.09 -3.73 5.95
CA CYS A 30 -1.69 -5.10 5.67
C CYS A 30 -2.22 -5.59 4.31
N GLU A 31 -3.42 -5.17 3.91
CA GLU A 31 -3.93 -5.45 2.57
C GLU A 31 -3.08 -4.76 1.50
N CYS A 32 -2.69 -3.50 1.72
CA CYS A 32 -1.77 -2.78 0.85
C CYS A 32 -0.40 -3.47 0.73
N ALA A 33 0.15 -3.98 1.84
CA ALA A 33 1.38 -4.77 1.81
C ALA A 33 1.22 -6.09 1.03
N ARG A 34 0.06 -6.74 1.13
CA ARG A 34 -0.28 -7.95 0.36
C ARG A 34 -0.37 -7.64 -1.14
N LEU A 35 -1.13 -6.61 -1.52
CA LEU A 35 -1.34 -6.21 -2.91
C LEU A 35 -0.04 -5.76 -3.59
N ARG A 36 0.84 -5.05 -2.88
CA ARG A 36 2.18 -4.68 -3.40
C ARG A 36 3.03 -5.90 -3.72
N ARG A 37 2.93 -6.99 -2.93
CA ARG A 37 3.61 -8.25 -3.22
C ARG A 37 2.98 -8.96 -4.42
N GLU A 38 1.65 -9.06 -4.44
CA GLU A 38 0.88 -9.68 -5.52
C GLU A 38 1.18 -9.04 -6.88
N TYR A 39 1.22 -7.71 -6.94
CA TYR A 39 1.42 -6.95 -8.18
C TYR A 39 2.84 -6.44 -8.40
N SER A 40 3.82 -7.04 -7.72
CA SER A 40 5.23 -6.65 -7.81
C SER A 40 5.76 -6.60 -9.25
N ALA A 41 5.35 -7.55 -10.11
CA ALA A 41 5.74 -7.56 -11.53
C ALA A 41 5.20 -6.36 -12.32
N ASP A 42 3.96 -5.94 -12.05
CA ASP A 42 3.37 -4.77 -12.69
C ASP A 42 4.01 -3.47 -12.18
N LEU A 43 4.31 -3.39 -10.89
CA LEU A 43 5.03 -2.25 -10.31
C LEU A 43 6.42 -2.11 -10.94
N GLU A 44 7.14 -3.22 -11.10
CA GLU A 44 8.42 -3.26 -11.78
C GLU A 44 8.30 -2.80 -13.24
N LEU A 45 7.34 -3.33 -14.01
CA LEU A 45 7.10 -2.91 -15.39
C LEU A 45 6.69 -1.44 -15.50
N ALA A 46 5.83 -0.96 -14.59
CA ALA A 46 5.39 0.44 -14.55
C ALA A 46 6.57 1.39 -14.29
N SER A 47 7.54 0.99 -13.46
CA SER A 47 8.71 1.82 -13.14
C SER A 47 9.61 2.12 -14.34
N VAL A 48 9.62 1.24 -15.35
CA VAL A 48 10.42 1.39 -16.58
C VAL A 48 9.58 1.80 -17.79
N ALA A 49 8.26 1.95 -17.64
CA ALA A 49 7.31 2.14 -18.73
C ALA A 49 7.68 3.31 -19.66
N ASP A 50 7.98 4.49 -19.11
CA ASP A 50 8.27 5.69 -19.91
C ASP A 50 9.59 5.58 -20.69
N VAL A 51 10.57 4.85 -20.15
CA VAL A 51 11.84 4.58 -20.86
C VAL A 51 11.59 3.64 -22.03
N VAL A 52 10.83 2.56 -21.77
CA VAL A 52 10.55 1.51 -22.74
C VAL A 52 9.65 1.99 -23.87
N MET A 53 8.54 2.68 -23.56
CA MET A 53 7.63 3.22 -24.58
C MET A 53 8.36 4.20 -25.51
N ARG A 54 9.21 5.06 -24.96
CA ARG A 54 10.04 5.98 -25.75
C ARG A 54 11.02 5.24 -26.65
N ALA A 55 11.68 4.20 -26.14
CA ALA A 55 12.59 3.38 -26.93
C ALA A 55 11.87 2.67 -28.10
N ILE A 56 10.64 2.19 -27.88
CA ILE A 56 9.79 1.63 -28.93
C ILE A 56 9.44 2.71 -29.96
N ALA A 57 8.99 3.89 -29.53
CA ALA A 57 8.60 4.98 -30.42
C ALA A 57 9.78 5.52 -31.27
N GLU A 58 10.97 5.59 -30.69
CA GLU A 58 12.20 6.06 -31.35
C GLU A 58 12.93 4.97 -32.15
N GLU A 59 12.42 3.74 -32.14
CA GLU A 59 13.09 2.56 -32.72
C GLU A 59 14.54 2.44 -32.23
N ARG A 60 14.74 2.58 -30.92
CA ARG A 60 16.04 2.54 -30.24
C ARG A 60 16.14 1.30 -29.34
N PRO A 61 17.27 0.57 -29.37
CA PRO A 61 17.46 -0.53 -28.44
C PRO A 61 17.60 -0.03 -27.01
N VAL A 62 17.03 -0.75 -26.04
CA VAL A 62 17.17 -0.48 -24.61
C VAL A 62 17.04 -1.75 -23.80
N GLU A 63 17.68 -1.79 -22.65
CA GLU A 63 17.45 -2.80 -21.61
C GLU A 63 17.12 -2.04 -20.32
N ALA A 64 15.92 -2.28 -19.78
CA ALA A 64 15.40 -1.57 -18.63
C ALA A 64 14.54 -2.51 -17.78
N GLY A 65 15.06 -2.88 -16.60
CA GLY A 65 14.40 -3.81 -15.69
C GLY A 65 14.04 -5.13 -16.40
N PRO A 66 12.77 -5.56 -16.38
CA PRO A 66 12.36 -6.83 -16.96
C PRO A 66 12.21 -6.79 -18.49
N VAL A 67 12.54 -5.67 -19.15
CA VAL A 67 12.27 -5.44 -20.57
C VAL A 67 13.55 -5.18 -21.36
N LYS A 68 13.67 -5.84 -22.50
CA LYS A 68 14.68 -5.56 -23.52
C LYS A 68 14.01 -5.28 -24.86
N VAL A 69 14.32 -4.13 -25.47
CA VAL A 69 13.90 -3.74 -26.81
C VAL A 69 15.08 -3.92 -27.75
N GLU A 70 14.92 -4.73 -28.78
CA GLU A 70 15.89 -4.96 -29.84
C GLU A 70 15.39 -4.36 -31.16
N VAL A 71 16.31 -3.78 -31.93
CA VAL A 71 16.00 -3.19 -33.22
C VAL A 71 16.77 -3.93 -34.30
N ARG A 72 16.07 -4.61 -35.18
CA ARG A 72 16.64 -5.41 -36.28
C ARG A 72 16.44 -4.69 -37.59
N ARG A 73 17.50 -4.59 -38.40
CA ARG A 73 17.41 -4.12 -39.78
C ARG A 73 16.80 -5.21 -40.65
N LYS A 74 15.83 -4.84 -41.49
CA LYS A 74 15.21 -5.67 -42.52
C LYS A 74 15.40 -5.00 -43.88
N LEU A 75 15.13 -5.75 -44.95
CA LEU A 75 15.22 -5.28 -46.35
C LEU A 75 14.41 -4.00 -46.63
N LEU A 76 13.26 -3.83 -45.97
CA LEU A 76 12.34 -2.70 -46.18
C LEU A 76 12.26 -1.72 -45.00
N GLY A 77 13.18 -1.80 -44.03
CA GLY A 77 13.17 -0.88 -42.88
C GLY A 77 13.76 -1.48 -41.61
N LYS A 78 13.31 -0.98 -40.46
CA LYS A 78 13.64 -1.55 -39.15
C LYS A 78 12.44 -2.35 -38.62
N SER A 79 12.72 -3.26 -37.70
CA SER A 79 11.70 -3.98 -36.94
C SER A 79 12.10 -4.02 -35.48
N ILE A 80 11.10 -3.86 -34.61
CA ILE A 80 11.28 -3.92 -33.17
C ILE A 80 10.93 -5.32 -32.71
N LYS A 81 11.78 -5.88 -31.84
CA LYS A 81 11.50 -7.07 -31.05
C LYS A 81 11.51 -6.67 -29.58
N VAL A 82 10.46 -7.02 -28.85
CA VAL A 82 10.39 -6.80 -27.40
C VAL A 82 10.56 -8.15 -26.71
N VAL A 83 11.43 -8.18 -25.71
CA VAL A 83 11.60 -9.32 -24.80
C VAL A 83 11.21 -8.85 -23.40
N TYR A 84 10.22 -9.51 -22.80
CA TYR A 84 9.76 -9.24 -21.44
C TYR A 84 9.97 -10.50 -20.60
N ARG A 85 10.76 -10.40 -19.54
CA ARG A 85 11.09 -11.53 -18.64
C ARG A 85 11.62 -12.77 -19.38
N GLY A 86 12.42 -12.53 -20.42
CA GLY A 86 13.04 -13.58 -21.23
C GLY A 86 12.18 -14.10 -22.38
N GLU A 87 10.91 -13.71 -22.47
CA GLU A 87 10.01 -14.15 -23.54
C GLU A 87 9.81 -13.05 -24.58
N GLU A 88 9.79 -13.42 -25.86
CA GLU A 88 9.45 -12.49 -26.93
C GLU A 88 7.95 -12.22 -26.93
N VAL A 89 7.60 -10.94 -26.97
CA VAL A 89 6.21 -10.46 -26.95
C VAL A 89 5.96 -9.52 -28.12
N ASP A 90 4.75 -9.57 -28.65
CA ASP A 90 4.31 -8.63 -29.68
C ASP A 90 4.34 -7.19 -29.13
N PRO A 91 4.91 -6.21 -29.85
CA PRO A 91 5.01 -4.83 -29.37
C PRO A 91 3.65 -4.20 -29.02
N ASN A 92 2.57 -4.49 -29.75
CA ASN A 92 1.26 -3.89 -29.49
C ASN A 92 0.59 -4.52 -28.26
N GLU A 93 0.68 -5.84 -28.13
CA GLU A 93 0.24 -6.53 -26.90
C GLU A 93 1.02 -6.02 -25.69
N PHE A 94 2.32 -5.81 -25.85
CA PHE A 94 3.18 -5.33 -24.80
C PHE A 94 2.85 -3.89 -24.35
N LEU A 95 2.50 -2.98 -25.28
CA LEU A 95 1.99 -1.66 -24.93
C LEU A 95 0.69 -1.72 -24.09
N THR A 96 -0.16 -2.71 -24.36
CA THR A 96 -1.38 -2.96 -23.55
C THR A 96 -1.01 -3.39 -22.13
N LYS A 97 -0.03 -4.30 -21.98
CA LYS A 97 0.49 -4.71 -20.66
C LYS A 97 1.09 -3.53 -19.90
N ILE A 98 1.85 -2.65 -20.56
CA ILE A 98 2.38 -1.42 -19.94
C ILE A 98 1.23 -0.55 -19.43
N SER A 99 0.19 -0.33 -20.24
CA SER A 99 -0.96 0.49 -19.85
C SER A 99 -1.65 -0.06 -18.59
N GLN A 100 -1.88 -1.38 -18.54
CA GLN A 100 -2.45 -2.06 -17.37
C GLN A 100 -1.55 -1.93 -16.14
N ALA A 101 -0.25 -2.16 -16.29
CA ALA A 101 0.72 -2.04 -15.21
C ALA A 101 0.76 -0.62 -14.63
N ARG A 102 0.77 0.41 -15.48
CA ARG A 102 0.71 1.82 -15.03
C ARG A 102 -0.58 2.14 -14.30
N SER A 103 -1.72 1.68 -14.82
CA SER A 103 -3.01 1.89 -14.17
C SER A 103 -3.05 1.25 -12.79
N ARG A 104 -2.54 0.03 -12.65
CA ARG A 104 -2.46 -0.68 -11.38
C ARG A 104 -1.49 -0.02 -10.39
N ALA A 105 -0.34 0.44 -10.86
CA ALA A 105 0.63 1.17 -10.05
C ALA A 105 0.04 2.50 -9.54
N ALA A 106 -0.67 3.25 -10.39
CA ALA A 106 -1.33 4.50 -10.00
C ALA A 106 -2.44 4.27 -8.98
N TRP A 107 -3.26 3.23 -9.18
CA TRP A 107 -4.29 2.84 -8.22
C TRP A 107 -3.70 2.48 -6.86
N LEU A 108 -2.67 1.62 -6.81
CA LEU A 108 -1.99 1.27 -5.57
C LEU A 108 -1.34 2.49 -4.90
N GLN A 109 -0.74 3.39 -5.67
CA GLN A 109 -0.12 4.59 -5.12
C GLN A 109 -1.17 5.52 -4.45
N SER A 110 -2.37 5.60 -5.03
CA SER A 110 -3.49 6.36 -4.47
C SER A 110 -4.04 5.68 -3.21
N ASP A 111 -4.50 4.44 -3.34
CA ASP A 111 -5.31 3.76 -2.32
C ASP A 111 -4.48 3.23 -1.15
N CYS A 112 -3.16 3.09 -1.36
CA CYS A 112 -2.18 2.68 -0.36
C CYS A 112 -1.17 3.79 -0.02
N SER A 113 -1.50 5.05 -0.31
CA SER A 113 -0.74 6.19 0.22
C SER A 113 -0.83 6.24 1.74
N ASP A 114 0.17 6.83 2.40
CA ASP A 114 0.17 6.98 3.86
C ASP A 114 -1.09 7.70 4.35
N GLN A 115 -1.53 8.73 3.62
CA GLN A 115 -2.78 9.44 3.93
C GLN A 115 -4.00 8.51 3.86
N ALA A 116 -4.10 7.68 2.82
CA ALA A 116 -5.22 6.75 2.66
C ALA A 116 -5.21 5.67 3.76
N VAL A 117 -4.03 5.19 4.15
CA VAL A 117 -3.88 4.24 5.26
C VAL A 117 -4.26 4.87 6.60
N LEU A 118 -3.84 6.11 6.87
CA LEU A 118 -4.07 6.81 8.13
C LEU A 118 -5.47 7.42 8.28
N GLU A 119 -6.23 7.56 7.19
CA GLU A 119 -7.59 8.13 7.17
C GLU A 119 -8.51 7.59 8.28
N PRO A 120 -8.58 6.26 8.56
CA PRO A 120 -9.43 5.75 9.64
C PRO A 120 -9.01 6.22 11.03
N VAL A 121 -7.72 6.48 11.27
CA VAL A 121 -7.25 7.02 12.54
C VAL A 121 -7.52 8.52 12.63
N TYR A 122 -7.43 9.27 11.53
CA TYR A 122 -7.84 10.69 11.53
C TYR A 122 -9.31 10.87 11.90
N ALA A 123 -10.19 9.95 11.48
CA ALA A 123 -11.61 9.97 11.82
C ALA A 123 -11.90 9.81 13.33
N THR A 124 -10.93 9.35 14.13
CA THR A 124 -11.07 9.25 15.59
C THR A 124 -11.08 10.62 16.27
N ASN A 125 -10.54 11.67 15.60
CA ASN A 125 -10.34 13.02 16.14
C ASN A 125 -9.50 13.08 17.43
N ASP A 126 -8.74 12.03 17.75
CA ASP A 126 -7.85 11.99 18.91
C ASP A 126 -6.41 12.31 18.49
N ARG A 127 -5.88 13.42 19.00
CA ARG A 127 -4.56 13.93 18.59
C ARG A 127 -3.43 12.96 18.93
N ASP A 128 -3.42 12.39 20.12
CA ASP A 128 -2.34 11.52 20.57
C ASP A 128 -2.37 10.19 19.81
N ALA A 129 -3.58 9.67 19.54
CA ALA A 129 -3.77 8.50 18.69
C ALA A 129 -3.26 8.75 17.26
N ILE A 130 -3.54 9.92 16.70
CA ILE A 130 -3.06 10.29 15.36
C ILE A 130 -1.53 10.45 15.34
N GLU A 131 -0.96 11.18 16.30
CA GLU A 131 0.49 11.40 16.38
C GLU A 131 1.25 10.08 16.53
N TYR A 132 0.73 9.13 17.31
CA TYR A 132 1.33 7.80 17.43
C TYR A 132 1.33 7.07 16.08
N ALA A 133 0.20 6.99 15.39
CA ALA A 133 0.09 6.30 14.11
C ALA A 133 1.08 6.84 13.07
N VAL A 134 1.14 8.17 12.91
CA VAL A 134 2.04 8.83 11.95
C VAL A 134 3.51 8.54 12.26
N ARG A 135 3.91 8.57 13.53
CA ARG A 135 5.32 8.40 13.93
C ARG A 135 5.78 6.94 13.98
N HIS A 136 4.86 6.00 14.10
CA HIS A 136 5.16 4.58 14.32
C HIS A 136 4.60 3.68 13.20
N MET A 137 4.40 4.22 11.99
CA MET A 137 3.93 3.46 10.82
C MET A 137 4.77 2.20 10.56
N ASP A 138 6.10 2.29 10.68
CA ASP A 138 7.00 1.15 10.49
C ASP A 138 6.79 0.06 11.55
N GLU A 139 6.55 0.44 12.81
CA GLU A 139 6.24 -0.51 13.87
C GLU A 139 4.86 -1.14 13.67
N LEU A 140 3.86 -0.34 13.32
CA LEU A 140 2.51 -0.78 13.02
C LEU A 140 2.46 -1.72 11.82
N SER A 141 3.37 -1.58 10.86
CA SER A 141 3.48 -2.50 9.73
C SER A 141 3.84 -3.93 10.16
N LYS A 142 4.55 -4.11 11.29
CA LYS A 142 4.91 -5.43 11.83
C LYS A 142 3.70 -6.19 12.38
N VAL A 143 2.60 -5.50 12.65
CA VAL A 143 1.33 -6.14 13.04
C VAL A 143 0.79 -7.02 11.91
N CYS A 144 1.12 -6.71 10.66
CA CYS A 144 0.81 -7.57 9.51
C CYS A 144 1.48 -8.94 9.59
N ASP A 145 2.57 -9.06 10.34
CA ASP A 145 3.29 -10.31 10.60
C ASP A 145 2.95 -10.89 11.99
N GLY A 146 1.87 -10.44 12.62
CA GLY A 146 1.40 -10.95 13.91
C GLY A 146 2.06 -10.32 15.15
N VAL A 147 2.93 -9.33 14.98
CA VAL A 147 3.68 -8.70 16.08
C VAL A 147 2.90 -7.52 16.64
N SER A 148 2.52 -7.58 17.93
CA SER A 148 1.91 -6.42 18.60
C SER A 148 2.93 -5.33 18.93
N PRO A 149 2.57 -4.04 18.79
CA PRO A 149 3.46 -2.93 19.11
C PRO A 149 3.62 -2.76 20.62
N GLN A 150 4.74 -2.17 21.05
CA GLN A 150 5.03 -1.93 22.46
C GLN A 150 4.56 -0.53 22.88
N LEU A 151 3.45 -0.47 23.61
CA LEU A 151 2.86 0.80 24.07
C LEU A 151 3.35 1.25 25.46
N GLU A 152 4.03 0.36 26.17
CA GLU A 152 4.56 0.62 27.52
C GLU A 152 5.74 1.59 27.46
N GLY A 153 5.76 2.56 28.37
CA GLY A 153 6.80 3.62 28.40
C GLY A 153 6.55 4.81 27.48
N LEU A 154 5.55 4.77 26.60
CA LEU A 154 5.17 5.92 25.78
C LEU A 154 4.39 6.95 26.60
N GLU A 155 4.71 8.24 26.43
CA GLU A 155 3.95 9.34 27.02
C GLU A 155 2.69 9.63 26.20
N MET A 156 1.58 9.00 26.56
CA MET A 156 0.25 9.28 26.00
C MET A 156 -0.83 8.88 27.02
N PRO A 157 -2.06 9.43 26.90
CA PRO A 157 -3.16 9.08 27.81
C PRO A 157 -3.46 7.58 27.84
N SER A 158 -3.84 7.06 29.00
CA SER A 158 -4.10 5.62 29.19
C SER A 158 -5.22 5.09 28.29
N TYR A 159 -6.27 5.90 28.07
CA TYR A 159 -7.39 5.53 27.21
C TYR A 159 -6.99 5.39 25.74
N VAL A 160 -6.00 6.17 25.29
CA VAL A 160 -5.44 6.06 23.93
C VAL A 160 -4.71 4.74 23.79
N LYS A 161 -3.83 4.41 24.75
CA LYS A 161 -3.14 3.11 24.78
C LYS A 161 -4.12 1.95 24.77
N GLU A 162 -5.17 2.04 25.58
CA GLU A 162 -6.21 1.02 25.64
C GLU A 162 -6.96 0.87 24.30
N GLY A 163 -7.31 1.98 23.66
CA GLY A 163 -7.93 2.00 22.33
C GLY A 163 -7.05 1.35 21.27
N ILE A 164 -5.77 1.75 21.19
CA ILE A 164 -4.80 1.19 20.24
C ILE A 164 -4.65 -0.31 20.48
N LYS A 165 -4.42 -0.71 21.73
CA LYS A 165 -4.28 -2.12 22.12
C LYS A 165 -5.49 -2.95 21.70
N LYS A 166 -6.71 -2.50 22.00
CA LYS A 166 -7.94 -3.18 21.61
C LYS A 166 -8.09 -3.28 20.09
N GLY A 167 -7.74 -2.23 19.35
CA GLY A 167 -7.76 -2.24 17.88
C GLY A 167 -6.80 -3.27 17.29
N VAL A 168 -5.56 -3.30 17.78
CA VAL A 168 -4.53 -4.27 17.39
C VAL A 168 -4.95 -5.70 17.73
N GLU A 169 -5.37 -5.95 18.97
CA GLU A 169 -5.80 -7.28 19.42
C GLU A 169 -6.98 -7.79 18.60
N ARG A 170 -7.96 -6.92 18.31
CA ARG A 170 -9.10 -7.26 17.45
C ARG A 170 -8.68 -7.61 16.03
N PHE A 171 -7.70 -6.88 15.48
CA PHE A 171 -7.16 -7.16 14.15
C PHE A 171 -6.45 -8.52 14.11
N LEU A 172 -5.55 -8.76 15.05
CA LEU A 172 -4.79 -10.01 15.15
C LEU A 172 -5.68 -11.24 15.41
N ALA A 173 -6.76 -11.09 16.17
CA ALA A 173 -7.71 -12.18 16.42
C ALA A 173 -8.56 -12.57 15.20
N ARG A 174 -8.54 -11.77 14.12
CA ARG A 174 -9.34 -11.95 12.91
C ARG A 174 -8.50 -12.20 11.65
N GLN A 175 -7.18 -12.33 11.79
CA GLN A 175 -6.32 -12.79 10.70
C GLN A 175 -6.55 -14.26 10.36
#